data_AF-A0AAD7RGI5-F1
#
_entry.id   AF-A0AAD7RGI5-F1
#
_cell.length_a   1.000
_cell.length_b   1.000
_cell.length_c   1.000
_cell.angle_alpha   90.00
_cell.angle_beta   90.00
_cell.angle_gamma   90.00
#
_symmetry.space_group_name_H-M   'P 1'
#
loop_
_entity.id
_entity.type
_entity.pdbx_description
1 polymer ?
#
loop_
_entity_poly.entity_id
_entity_poly.type
_entity_poly.pdbx_seq_one_letter_code
_entity_poly.pdbx_strand_id
1 'polypeptide(L)'
;MQTVGFIHTLEQCLNRMQTVEFIHTLEQCLNRMQTVGLIHTLEQCLNRMQTVGLIHTLEQCLNSMQTVGLIHTLEQCLNRMQTVELIHTLEQCLNRMQTVGLIHTLEQCLNSMQTMGLIHTLEQCLNRMQTVELIHTLEQCLNRMQTVGLIHTLEQCLNRMQTVGLIHTLEQCLNRMQTVGLIHTLEQCLNSMQTVGLIHTLEQCLNRMQTVGLIHTLEQCLNRIQTVELIHTLEQCLNSMQTVGLIHTLEQCLNRMQTVELIHTLEQCLNRMQTVELIHTLEQCLNRMQTVELIHTLEQCLNRMQTVGLIHTLEQCLNRMQTVELIHTLEQCHNRMQTVGLIHTLEQCLNRMQTVGLIHTLEQCLNSMQTMGLIHTLEQCLNRMQTVGLIHTLEQCHNRMQTVGLIHTLEQCLNSMQTVELIHTLEQCLNRMQTMGLIHTLEQCLNSMQTVGLIHTLEQCLNRMHTVELIHTLEQCHNRMQTVELIHTLEQCHNRMQTVGLIHTLEQCLNSMNHPAALFRSS
;
A
#
# COMPACT_ATOMS: atom_id res chain seq x y z
N MET A 1 -71.09 21.16 -27.14
CA MET A 1 -71.48 20.57 -28.44
C MET A 1 -71.18 19.08 -28.36
N GLN A 2 -72.14 18.22 -28.70
CA GLN A 2 -71.95 16.77 -28.86
C GLN A 2 -72.12 16.46 -30.35
N THR A 3 -71.09 15.98 -31.01
CA THR A 3 -71.09 15.66 -32.45
C THR A 3 -70.45 14.29 -32.68
N VAL A 4 -70.93 13.61 -33.72
CA VAL A 4 -70.38 12.35 -34.25
C VAL A 4 -70.16 12.56 -35.77
N GLY A 5 -68.92 12.51 -36.25
CA GLY A 5 -68.55 12.97 -37.61
C GLY A 5 -67.08 13.35 -37.82
N PHE A 6 -66.77 13.92 -38.99
CA PHE A 6 -65.46 14.46 -39.38
C PHE A 6 -65.56 16.00 -39.41
N ILE A 7 -64.65 16.69 -38.71
CA ILE A 7 -64.57 18.15 -38.70
C ILE A 7 -63.29 18.56 -39.42
N HIS A 8 -63.42 19.33 -40.51
CA HIS A 8 -62.26 19.85 -41.24
C HIS A 8 -61.61 21.02 -40.48
N THR A 9 -62.38 22.03 -40.07
CA THR A 9 -61.80 23.20 -39.38
C THR A 9 -62.79 23.74 -38.35
N LEU A 10 -62.30 24.05 -37.15
CA LEU A 10 -63.07 24.72 -36.11
C LEU A 10 -62.22 25.83 -35.47
N GLU A 11 -62.59 27.09 -35.67
CA GLU A 11 -61.82 28.23 -35.12
C GLU A 11 -61.89 28.28 -33.58
N GLN A 12 -63.09 28.30 -32.99
CA GLN A 12 -63.20 28.58 -31.54
C GLN A 12 -64.25 27.74 -30.82
N CYS A 13 -63.87 27.20 -29.65
CA CYS A 13 -64.79 26.61 -28.68
C CYS A 13 -64.64 27.25 -27.30
N LEU A 14 -65.66 28.02 -26.88
CA LEU A 14 -65.62 28.84 -25.66
C LEU A 14 -65.81 28.05 -24.35
N ASN A 15 -66.69 27.03 -24.31
CA ASN A 15 -67.17 26.46 -23.03
C ASN A 15 -66.90 24.97 -22.86
N ARG A 16 -67.49 24.10 -23.69
CA ARG A 16 -67.33 22.65 -23.56
C ARG A 16 -67.47 21.93 -24.89
N MET A 17 -66.44 21.19 -25.24
CA MET A 17 -66.40 20.27 -26.37
C MET A 17 -66.35 18.84 -25.84
N GLN A 18 -67.26 17.99 -26.31
CA GLN A 18 -67.24 16.55 -26.11
C GLN A 18 -67.44 15.88 -27.47
N THR A 19 -66.43 15.23 -28.02
CA THR A 19 -66.51 14.62 -29.35
C THR A 19 -65.89 13.23 -29.37
N VAL A 20 -66.39 12.39 -30.30
CA VAL A 20 -65.83 11.08 -30.65
C VAL A 20 -65.59 11.09 -32.16
N GLU A 21 -64.51 11.73 -32.63
CA GLU A 21 -64.41 12.24 -34.00
C GLU A 21 -62.96 12.39 -34.52
N PHE A 22 -62.82 12.64 -35.83
CA PHE A 22 -61.60 13.16 -36.44
C PHE A 22 -61.72 14.68 -36.61
N ILE A 23 -60.76 15.43 -36.10
CA ILE A 23 -60.64 16.89 -36.27
C ILE A 23 -59.35 17.17 -37.04
N HIS A 24 -59.43 17.78 -38.22
CA HIS A 24 -58.22 18.15 -38.96
C HIS A 24 -57.55 19.37 -38.33
N THR A 25 -58.31 20.44 -38.03
CA THR A 25 -57.76 21.68 -37.44
C THR A 25 -58.70 22.25 -36.38
N LEU A 26 -58.15 22.59 -35.22
CA LEU A 26 -58.82 23.35 -34.16
C LEU A 26 -57.90 24.47 -33.65
N GLU A 27 -58.26 25.73 -33.85
CA GLU A 27 -57.38 26.85 -33.42
C GLU A 27 -57.46 27.03 -31.90
N GLN A 28 -58.65 27.27 -31.34
CA GLN A 28 -58.78 27.61 -29.91
C GLN A 28 -59.85 26.84 -29.14
N CYS A 29 -59.45 26.29 -27.99
CA CYS A 29 -60.36 25.81 -26.96
C CYS A 29 -60.08 26.44 -25.59
N LEU A 30 -61.03 27.22 -25.09
CA LEU A 30 -60.84 28.07 -23.91
C LEU A 30 -61.07 27.37 -22.56
N ASN A 31 -61.97 26.39 -22.47
CA ASN A 31 -62.44 25.87 -21.18
C ASN A 31 -62.25 24.35 -20.99
N ARG A 32 -63.13 23.52 -21.58
CA ARG A 32 -63.04 22.07 -21.43
C ARG A 32 -63.19 21.37 -22.77
N MET A 33 -62.19 20.56 -23.08
CA MET A 33 -62.19 19.62 -24.19
C MET A 33 -62.11 18.20 -23.64
N GLN A 34 -63.04 17.35 -24.07
CA GLN A 34 -62.94 15.91 -23.93
C GLN A 34 -63.11 15.29 -25.31
N THR A 35 -62.08 14.63 -25.83
CA THR A 35 -62.14 14.00 -27.15
C THR A 35 -61.72 12.54 -27.10
N VAL A 36 -62.35 11.74 -27.96
CA VAL A 36 -61.92 10.38 -28.27
C VAL A 36 -61.74 10.30 -29.78
N GLY A 37 -60.51 10.25 -30.29
CA GLY A 37 -60.25 10.27 -31.73
C GLY A 37 -58.94 10.95 -32.14
N LEU A 38 -58.84 11.36 -33.40
CA LEU A 38 -57.62 11.94 -33.97
C LEU A 38 -57.77 13.45 -34.15
N ILE A 39 -56.81 14.21 -33.63
CA ILE A 39 -56.67 15.64 -33.87
C ILE A 39 -55.39 15.84 -34.66
N HIS A 40 -55.47 16.33 -35.89
CA HIS A 40 -54.27 16.55 -36.68
C HIS A 40 -53.52 17.80 -36.20
N THR A 41 -54.20 18.92 -36.00
CA THR A 41 -53.58 20.16 -35.51
C THR A 41 -54.47 20.82 -34.46
N LEU A 42 -53.88 21.22 -33.33
CA LEU A 42 -54.50 22.05 -32.31
C LEU A 42 -53.54 23.17 -31.90
N GLU A 43 -53.91 24.43 -32.11
CA GLU A 43 -53.00 25.54 -31.75
C GLU A 43 -53.03 25.79 -30.23
N GLN A 44 -54.21 26.08 -29.66
CA GLN A 44 -54.29 26.52 -28.27
C GLN A 44 -55.38 25.81 -27.45
N CYS A 45 -54.97 25.27 -26.30
CA CYS A 45 -55.88 24.83 -25.25
C CYS A 45 -55.56 25.50 -23.90
N LEU A 46 -56.45 26.37 -23.44
CA LEU A 46 -56.19 27.24 -22.29
C LEU A 46 -56.39 26.57 -20.93
N ASN A 47 -57.36 25.66 -20.77
CA ASN A 47 -57.80 25.20 -19.45
C ASN A 47 -57.65 23.70 -19.21
N ARG A 48 -58.57 22.88 -19.75
CA ARG A 48 -58.59 21.44 -19.51
C ARG A 48 -58.79 20.68 -20.81
N MET A 49 -57.82 19.83 -21.10
CA MET A 49 -57.90 18.84 -22.15
C MET A 49 -57.85 17.43 -21.57
N GLN A 50 -58.80 16.59 -21.96
CA GLN A 50 -58.73 15.16 -21.78
C GLN A 50 -58.88 14.50 -23.15
N THR A 51 -57.87 13.77 -23.61
CA THR A 51 -57.92 13.08 -24.89
C THR A 51 -57.67 11.59 -24.73
N VAL A 52 -58.34 10.80 -25.56
CA VAL A 52 -58.01 9.39 -25.81
C VAL A 52 -57.83 9.25 -27.32
N GLY A 53 -56.59 9.17 -27.81
CA GLY A 53 -56.30 9.06 -29.24
C GLY A 53 -55.00 9.71 -29.68
N LEU A 54 -54.92 10.09 -30.96
CA LEU A 54 -53.69 10.60 -31.57
C LEU A 54 -53.79 12.11 -31.78
N ILE A 55 -52.81 12.86 -31.28
CA ILE A 55 -52.62 14.28 -31.59
C ILE A 55 -51.35 14.36 -32.45
N HIS A 56 -51.47 14.85 -33.68
CA HIS A 56 -50.27 14.99 -34.52
C HIS A 56 -49.47 16.23 -34.10
N THR A 57 -50.07 17.41 -34.04
CA THR A 57 -49.40 18.60 -33.52
C THR A 57 -50.26 19.35 -32.50
N LEU A 58 -49.61 19.80 -31.43
CA LEU A 58 -50.16 20.72 -30.46
C LEU A 58 -49.16 21.83 -30.12
N GLU A 59 -49.49 23.08 -30.39
CA GLU A 59 -48.57 24.18 -30.08
C GLU A 59 -48.59 24.50 -28.57
N GLN A 60 -49.76 24.82 -28.00
CA GLN A 60 -49.82 25.33 -26.61
C GLN A 60 -50.91 24.69 -25.77
N CYS A 61 -50.51 24.18 -24.59
CA CYS A 61 -51.41 23.84 -23.50
C CYS A 61 -51.03 24.58 -22.20
N LEU A 62 -51.90 25.48 -21.75
CA LEU A 62 -51.57 26.40 -20.65
C LEU A 62 -51.79 25.82 -19.25
N ASN A 63 -52.87 25.06 -19.01
CA ASN A 63 -53.28 24.70 -17.65
C ASN A 63 -53.18 23.21 -17.33
N SER A 64 -53.98 22.37 -17.98
CA SER A 64 -53.98 20.95 -17.66
C SER A 64 -54.32 20.07 -18.84
N MET A 65 -53.47 19.08 -19.03
CA MET A 65 -53.58 18.07 -20.06
C MET A 65 -53.56 16.68 -19.44
N GLN A 66 -54.53 15.85 -19.82
CA GLN A 66 -54.54 14.42 -19.55
C GLN A 66 -54.73 13.68 -20.86
N THR A 67 -53.79 12.83 -21.25
CA THR A 67 -53.84 12.15 -22.54
C THR A 67 -53.53 10.66 -22.41
N VAL A 68 -54.15 9.85 -23.27
CA VAL A 68 -53.88 8.43 -23.48
C VAL A 68 -53.86 8.15 -25.00
N GLY A 69 -52.77 7.59 -25.52
CA GLY A 69 -52.50 7.56 -26.96
C GLY A 69 -51.11 8.07 -27.39
N LEU A 70 -51.06 8.87 -28.46
CA LEU A 70 -49.81 9.31 -29.10
C LEU A 70 -49.85 10.82 -29.38
N ILE A 71 -48.80 11.52 -28.98
CA ILE A 71 -48.54 12.91 -29.37
C ILE A 71 -47.30 12.91 -30.24
N HIS A 72 -47.41 13.34 -31.50
CA HIS A 72 -46.23 13.42 -32.36
C HIS A 72 -45.40 14.66 -32.01
N THR A 73 -45.98 15.86 -32.00
CA THR A 73 -45.27 17.06 -31.54
C THR A 73 -46.10 17.85 -30.53
N LEU A 74 -45.42 18.32 -29.47
CA LEU A 74 -45.95 19.30 -28.53
C LEU A 74 -44.90 20.37 -28.26
N GLU A 75 -45.18 21.62 -28.61
CA GLU A 75 -44.21 22.71 -28.39
C GLU A 75 -44.19 23.11 -26.91
N GLN A 76 -45.33 23.51 -26.34
CA GLN A 76 -45.37 24.06 -24.98
C GLN A 76 -46.48 23.50 -24.11
N CYS A 77 -46.09 23.02 -22.92
CA CYS A 77 -47.00 22.74 -21.82
C CYS A 77 -46.61 23.50 -20.55
N LEU A 78 -47.45 24.45 -20.13
CA LEU A 78 -47.07 25.45 -19.14
C LEU A 78 -47.27 25.02 -17.68
N ASN A 79 -48.35 24.28 -17.38
CA ASN A 79 -48.71 23.95 -15.99
C ASN A 79 -48.62 22.45 -15.66
N ARG A 80 -49.56 21.63 -16.14
CA ARG A 80 -49.64 20.23 -15.75
C ARG A 80 -49.93 19.32 -16.92
N MET A 81 -49.03 18.36 -17.12
CA MET A 81 -49.19 17.27 -18.06
C MET A 81 -49.24 15.94 -17.31
N GLN A 82 -50.23 15.11 -17.62
CA GLN A 82 -50.30 13.71 -17.21
C GLN A 82 -50.58 12.84 -18.43
N THR A 83 -49.66 11.97 -18.83
CA THR A 83 -49.84 11.13 -20.03
C THR A 83 -49.55 9.66 -19.77
N VAL A 84 -50.20 8.78 -20.52
CA VAL A 84 -49.85 7.36 -20.65
C VAL A 84 -49.67 7.07 -22.15
N GLU A 85 -48.52 7.43 -22.71
CA GLU A 85 -48.38 7.70 -24.15
C GLU A 85 -46.97 7.51 -24.72
N LEU A 86 -46.91 7.51 -26.06
CA LEU A 86 -45.71 7.81 -26.84
C LEU A 86 -45.71 9.31 -27.21
N ILE A 87 -44.71 10.06 -26.74
CA ILE A 87 -44.44 11.44 -27.17
C ILE A 87 -43.21 11.40 -28.07
N HIS A 88 -43.33 11.83 -29.33
CA HIS A 88 -42.16 11.86 -30.22
C HIS A 88 -41.28 13.09 -29.93
N THR A 89 -41.83 14.30 -29.97
CA THR A 89 -41.10 15.51 -29.60
C THR A 89 -41.89 16.35 -28.60
N LEU A 90 -41.20 16.83 -27.57
CA LEU A 90 -41.68 17.85 -26.65
C LEU A 90 -40.61 18.92 -26.45
N GLU A 91 -40.87 20.16 -26.86
CA GLU A 91 -39.86 21.21 -26.70
C GLU A 91 -39.79 21.68 -25.24
N GLN A 92 -40.92 22.15 -24.67
CA GLN A 92 -40.91 22.77 -23.35
C GLN A 92 -42.02 22.30 -22.42
N CYS A 93 -41.61 21.87 -21.22
CA CYS A 93 -42.50 21.69 -20.09
C CYS A 93 -42.05 22.51 -18.87
N LEU A 94 -42.83 23.55 -18.53
CA LEU A 94 -42.43 24.53 -17.52
C LEU A 94 -42.61 24.03 -16.08
N ASN A 95 -43.76 23.45 -15.74
CA ASN A 95 -44.12 23.19 -14.34
C ASN A 95 -44.07 21.72 -13.91
N ARG A 96 -45.06 20.91 -14.31
CA ARG A 96 -45.16 19.53 -13.83
C ARG A 96 -45.53 18.57 -14.94
N MET A 97 -44.63 17.63 -15.16
CA MET A 97 -44.84 16.50 -16.06
C MET A 97 -44.91 15.20 -15.27
N GLN A 98 -45.93 14.40 -15.55
CA GLN A 98 -46.02 13.01 -15.13
C GLN A 98 -46.32 12.15 -16.35
N THR A 99 -45.41 11.26 -16.74
CA THR A 99 -45.62 10.38 -17.89
C THR A 99 -45.40 8.93 -17.54
N VAL A 100 -46.15 8.05 -18.20
CA VAL A 100 -45.84 6.62 -18.29
C VAL A 100 -45.76 6.27 -19.76
N GLY A 101 -44.59 5.88 -20.26
CA GLY A 101 -44.41 5.56 -21.67
C GLY A 101 -43.06 5.99 -22.23
N LEU A 102 -43.02 6.33 -23.52
CA LEU A 102 -41.78 6.66 -24.22
C LEU A 102 -41.80 8.12 -24.65
N ILE A 103 -40.73 8.84 -24.31
CA ILE A 103 -40.43 10.18 -24.82
C ILE A 103 -39.21 10.03 -25.73
N HIS A 104 -39.35 10.31 -27.02
CA HIS A 104 -38.21 10.22 -27.91
C HIS A 104 -37.27 11.42 -27.72
N THR A 105 -37.78 12.65 -27.83
CA THR A 105 -37.00 13.85 -27.52
C THR A 105 -37.74 14.78 -26.58
N LEU A 106 -37.00 15.32 -25.61
CA LEU A 106 -37.42 16.42 -24.76
C LEU A 106 -36.30 17.45 -24.63
N GLU A 107 -36.52 18.68 -25.08
CA GLU A 107 -35.49 19.72 -24.98
C GLU A 107 -35.40 20.25 -23.54
N GLN A 108 -36.51 20.76 -22.98
CA GLN A 108 -36.48 21.46 -21.71
C GLN A 108 -37.57 21.05 -20.73
N CYS A 109 -37.17 20.67 -19.52
CA CYS A 109 -38.05 20.58 -18.36
C CYS A 109 -37.54 21.43 -17.19
N LEU A 110 -38.30 22.48 -16.84
CA LEU A 110 -37.85 23.49 -15.88
C LEU A 110 -38.03 23.07 -14.42
N ASN A 111 -39.22 22.63 -14.01
CA ASN A 111 -39.55 22.48 -12.59
C ASN A 111 -39.58 21.04 -12.08
N SER A 112 -40.49 20.21 -12.58
CA SER A 112 -40.65 18.87 -12.04
C SER A 112 -41.08 17.84 -13.09
N MET A 113 -40.30 16.77 -13.15
CA MET A 113 -40.51 15.63 -14.01
C MET A 113 -40.59 14.36 -13.19
N GLN A 114 -41.64 13.57 -13.44
CA GLN A 114 -41.77 12.21 -12.92
C GLN A 114 -42.14 11.29 -14.09
N THR A 115 -41.29 10.32 -14.40
CA THR A 115 -41.46 9.48 -15.58
C THR A 115 -41.23 8.00 -15.25
N MET A 116 -42.01 7.14 -15.90
CA MET A 116 -41.85 5.68 -15.89
C MET A 116 -41.86 5.16 -17.33
N GLY A 117 -40.81 4.50 -17.78
CA GLY A 117 -40.60 4.14 -19.18
C GLY A 117 -39.23 4.50 -19.74
N LEU A 118 -39.19 5.13 -20.92
CA LEU A 118 -37.94 5.38 -21.65
C LEU A 118 -37.89 6.83 -22.14
N ILE A 119 -36.76 7.49 -21.89
CA ILE A 119 -36.41 8.78 -22.48
C ILE A 119 -35.22 8.53 -23.40
N HIS A 120 -35.38 8.77 -24.70
CA HIS A 120 -34.25 8.59 -25.63
C HIS A 120 -33.29 9.78 -25.54
N THR A 121 -33.76 11.02 -25.70
CA THR A 121 -32.94 12.21 -25.46
C THR A 121 -33.64 13.21 -24.53
N LEU A 122 -32.86 13.75 -23.60
CA LEU A 122 -33.25 14.90 -22.79
C LEU A 122 -32.09 15.90 -22.73
N GLU A 123 -32.28 17.12 -23.25
CA GLU A 123 -31.21 18.11 -23.23
C GLU A 123 -31.08 18.73 -21.84
N GLN A 124 -32.14 19.32 -21.29
CA GLN A 124 -32.06 20.08 -20.04
C GLN A 124 -33.16 19.76 -19.04
N CYS A 125 -32.75 19.45 -17.81
CA CYS A 125 -33.62 19.41 -16.64
C CYS A 125 -33.09 20.29 -15.50
N LEU A 126 -33.79 21.39 -15.20
CA LEU A 126 -33.27 22.43 -14.31
C LEU A 126 -33.47 22.14 -12.82
N ASN A 127 -34.63 21.62 -12.39
CA ASN A 127 -34.94 21.53 -10.96
C ASN A 127 -35.00 20.11 -10.40
N ARG A 128 -36.03 19.33 -10.75
CA ARG A 128 -36.24 18.00 -10.16
C ARG A 128 -36.67 16.98 -11.19
N MET A 129 -35.88 15.93 -11.29
CA MET A 129 -36.16 14.74 -12.07
C MET A 129 -36.28 13.53 -11.15
N GLN A 130 -37.35 12.75 -11.32
CA GLN A 130 -37.50 11.43 -10.72
C GLN A 130 -37.91 10.44 -11.79
N THR A 131 -37.08 9.44 -12.08
CA THR A 131 -37.35 8.47 -13.14
C THR A 131 -37.17 7.03 -12.63
N VAL A 132 -37.97 6.12 -13.16
CA VAL A 132 -37.76 4.67 -13.07
C VAL A 132 -37.66 4.12 -14.50
N GLU A 133 -36.49 4.26 -15.11
CA GLU A 133 -36.40 4.32 -16.58
C GLU A 133 -35.06 3.89 -17.16
N LEU A 134 -35.07 3.72 -18.49
CA LEU A 134 -33.89 3.84 -19.34
C LEU A 134 -33.82 5.28 -19.89
N ILE A 135 -32.75 6.00 -19.57
CA ILE A 135 -32.38 7.26 -20.22
C ILE A 135 -31.21 6.97 -21.16
N HIS A 136 -31.39 7.18 -22.47
CA HIS A 136 -30.29 6.95 -23.40
C HIS A 136 -29.30 8.11 -23.38
N THR A 137 -29.74 9.36 -23.57
CA THR A 137 -28.88 10.53 -23.42
C THR A 137 -29.52 11.60 -22.53
N LEU A 138 -28.72 12.16 -21.63
CA LEU A 138 -29.05 13.35 -20.85
C LEU A 138 -27.88 14.32 -20.86
N GLU A 139 -28.04 15.51 -21.44
CA GLU A 139 -26.94 16.47 -21.49
C GLU A 139 -26.77 17.17 -20.13
N GLN A 140 -27.81 17.82 -19.60
CA GLN A 140 -27.68 18.63 -18.40
C GLN A 140 -28.80 18.41 -17.38
N CYS A 141 -28.40 18.17 -16.12
CA CYS A 141 -29.28 18.23 -14.96
C CYS A 141 -28.73 19.17 -13.88
N LEU A 142 -29.43 20.27 -13.59
CA LEU A 142 -28.85 21.40 -12.83
C LEU A 142 -29.12 21.38 -11.31
N ASN A 143 -29.90 20.44 -10.77
CA ASN A 143 -30.26 20.45 -9.35
C ASN A 143 -30.41 19.07 -8.68
N ARG A 144 -31.47 18.33 -8.98
CA ARG A 144 -31.77 17.06 -8.32
C ARG A 144 -32.24 16.02 -9.32
N MET A 145 -31.47 14.95 -9.42
CA MET A 145 -31.82 13.75 -10.16
C MET A 145 -31.95 12.57 -9.20
N GLN A 146 -33.05 11.84 -9.32
CA GLN A 146 -33.24 10.55 -8.68
C GLN A 146 -33.66 9.54 -9.75
N THR A 147 -32.82 8.56 -10.01
CA THR A 147 -33.04 7.57 -11.08
C THR A 147 -32.95 6.17 -10.53
N VAL A 148 -33.91 5.33 -10.92
CA VAL A 148 -33.81 3.87 -10.77
C VAL A 148 -33.80 3.28 -12.18
N GLY A 149 -32.68 2.71 -12.61
CA GLY A 149 -32.55 2.12 -13.94
C GLY A 149 -31.21 2.38 -14.62
N LEU A 150 -31.24 2.55 -15.93
CA LEU A 150 -30.04 2.67 -16.77
C LEU A 150 -29.94 4.09 -17.32
N ILE A 151 -28.78 4.72 -17.14
CA ILE A 151 -28.39 5.94 -17.84
C ILE A 151 -27.26 5.54 -18.77
N HIS A 152 -27.44 5.66 -20.09
CA HIS A 152 -26.38 5.33 -21.02
C HIS A 152 -25.34 6.45 -21.08
N THR A 153 -25.73 7.68 -21.39
CA THR A 153 -24.84 8.83 -21.31
C THR A 153 -25.43 9.96 -20.47
N LEU A 154 -24.58 10.55 -19.63
CA LEU A 154 -24.87 11.78 -18.92
C LEU A 154 -23.66 12.72 -18.98
N GLU A 155 -23.79 13.87 -19.63
CA GLU A 155 -22.67 14.80 -19.76
C GLU A 155 -22.46 15.56 -18.44
N GLN A 156 -23.49 16.24 -17.94
CA GLN A 156 -23.35 17.11 -16.77
C GLN A 156 -24.48 16.94 -15.75
N CYS A 157 -24.08 16.68 -14.51
CA CYS A 157 -24.96 16.83 -13.36
C CYS A 157 -24.38 17.81 -12.34
N LEU A 158 -25.07 18.93 -12.16
CA LEU A 158 -24.78 19.91 -11.13
C LEU A 158 -25.68 19.66 -9.91
N ASN A 159 -25.08 19.67 -8.72
CA ASN A 159 -25.69 19.56 -7.39
C ASN A 159 -25.88 18.16 -6.82
N ARG A 160 -26.94 17.43 -7.18
CA ARG A 160 -27.26 16.15 -6.51
C ARG A 160 -27.79 15.10 -7.47
N MET A 161 -27.05 14.00 -7.54
CA MET A 161 -27.47 12.78 -8.22
C MET A 161 -27.62 11.65 -7.21
N GLN A 162 -28.75 10.93 -7.31
CA GLN A 162 -28.95 9.66 -6.64
C GLN A 162 -29.40 8.63 -7.67
N THR A 163 -28.61 7.57 -7.86
CA THR A 163 -28.89 6.55 -8.86
C THR A 163 -28.87 5.16 -8.23
N VAL A 164 -29.88 4.35 -8.54
CA VAL A 164 -29.86 2.91 -8.31
C VAL A 164 -29.89 2.22 -9.67
N GLY A 165 -28.80 1.59 -10.06
CA GLY A 165 -28.69 0.91 -11.35
C GLY A 165 -27.34 1.15 -12.04
N LEU A 166 -27.36 1.31 -13.36
CA LEU A 166 -26.14 1.38 -14.16
C LEU A 166 -26.02 2.75 -14.84
N ILE A 167 -24.82 3.33 -14.74
CA ILE A 167 -24.41 4.50 -15.50
C ILE A 167 -23.30 4.02 -16.44
N HIS A 168 -23.52 4.09 -17.75
CA HIS A 168 -22.49 3.65 -18.69
C HIS A 168 -21.41 4.74 -18.84
N THR A 169 -21.78 5.96 -19.16
CA THR A 169 -20.84 7.09 -19.17
C THR A 169 -21.37 8.28 -18.39
N LEU A 170 -20.49 8.89 -17.60
CA LEU A 170 -20.72 10.17 -16.94
C LEU A 170 -19.49 11.05 -17.07
N GLU A 171 -19.60 12.16 -17.78
CA GLU A 171 -18.45 13.06 -17.95
C GLU A 171 -18.20 13.87 -16.67
N GLN A 172 -19.21 14.61 -16.20
CA GLN A 172 -19.02 15.55 -15.08
C GLN A 172 -20.13 15.46 -14.03
N CYS A 173 -19.70 15.29 -12.78
CA CYS A 173 -20.57 15.49 -11.61
C CYS A 173 -19.98 16.54 -10.66
N LEU A 174 -20.66 17.69 -10.58
CA LEU A 174 -20.36 18.75 -9.62
C LEU A 174 -21.23 18.58 -8.37
N ASN A 175 -20.60 18.55 -7.19
CA ASN A 175 -21.18 18.45 -5.84
C ASN A 175 -21.36 17.04 -5.24
N ARG A 176 -22.51 16.38 -5.44
CA ARG A 176 -22.81 15.13 -4.72
C ARG A 176 -23.37 14.06 -5.65
N MET A 177 -22.67 12.93 -5.68
CA MET A 177 -23.15 11.71 -6.31
C MET A 177 -23.32 10.62 -5.25
N GLN A 178 -24.47 9.95 -5.30
CA GLN A 178 -24.71 8.71 -4.56
C GLN A 178 -25.21 7.65 -5.53
N THR A 179 -24.46 6.56 -5.69
CA THR A 179 -24.79 5.50 -6.62
C THR A 179 -24.81 4.15 -5.91
N VAL A 180 -25.85 3.36 -6.15
CA VAL A 180 -25.89 1.93 -5.84
C VAL A 180 -25.97 1.17 -7.15
N GLY A 181 -24.89 0.49 -7.54
CA GLY A 181 -24.81 -0.26 -8.78
C GLY A 181 -23.48 -0.08 -9.51
N LEU A 182 -23.52 0.03 -10.83
CA LEU A 182 -22.32 0.02 -11.66
C LEU A 182 -22.13 1.36 -12.38
N ILE A 183 -20.91 1.88 -12.35
CA ILE A 183 -20.45 2.99 -13.18
C ILE A 183 -19.38 2.43 -14.11
N HIS A 184 -19.60 2.48 -15.42
CA HIS A 184 -18.61 1.97 -16.36
C HIS A 184 -17.50 3.01 -16.58
N THR A 185 -17.83 4.24 -16.95
CA THR A 185 -16.86 5.34 -17.01
C THR A 185 -17.36 6.57 -16.27
N LEU A 186 -16.46 7.18 -15.51
CA LEU A 186 -16.64 8.49 -14.90
C LEU A 186 -15.37 9.33 -15.12
N GLU A 187 -15.47 10.43 -15.86
CA GLU A 187 -14.29 11.27 -16.11
C GLU A 187 -13.98 12.13 -14.88
N GLN A 188 -14.95 12.93 -14.40
CA GLN A 188 -14.69 13.91 -13.35
C GLN A 188 -15.75 13.95 -12.24
N CYS A 189 -15.28 13.79 -11.00
CA CYS A 189 -16.04 14.08 -9.79
C CYS A 189 -15.33 15.09 -8.88
N LEU A 190 -15.88 16.31 -8.79
CA LEU A 190 -15.20 17.44 -8.15
C LEU A 190 -15.34 17.50 -6.63
N ASN A 191 -16.42 16.96 -6.03
CA ASN A 191 -16.75 17.25 -4.63
C ASN A 191 -16.92 16.01 -3.75
N SER A 192 -17.98 15.24 -3.96
CA SER A 192 -18.20 14.04 -3.17
C SER A 192 -18.90 12.96 -3.96
N MET A 193 -18.31 11.77 -3.93
CA MET A 193 -18.87 10.55 -4.48
C MET A 193 -19.02 9.52 -3.37
N GLN A 194 -20.20 8.91 -3.30
CA GLN A 194 -20.47 7.73 -2.50
C GLN A 194 -21.02 6.64 -3.41
N THR A 195 -20.30 5.54 -3.54
CA THR A 195 -20.72 4.43 -4.41
C THR A 195 -20.78 3.14 -3.62
N VAL A 196 -21.85 2.38 -3.80
CA VAL A 196 -21.91 0.96 -3.41
C VAL A 196 -22.03 0.15 -4.69
N GLY A 197 -20.99 -0.59 -5.04
CA GLY A 197 -20.89 -1.37 -6.27
C GLY A 197 -19.65 -1.04 -7.10
N LEU A 198 -19.68 -1.38 -8.39
CA LEU A 198 -18.49 -1.43 -9.21
C LEU A 198 -18.26 -0.12 -9.98
N ILE A 199 -17.02 0.38 -9.95
CA ILE A 199 -16.54 1.43 -10.85
C ILE A 199 -15.49 0.80 -11.76
N HIS A 200 -15.74 0.79 -13.07
CA HIS A 200 -14.75 0.24 -14.01
C HIS A 200 -13.62 1.23 -14.26
N THR A 201 -13.93 2.44 -14.73
CA THR A 201 -12.92 3.50 -14.86
C THR A 201 -13.35 4.79 -14.17
N LEU A 202 -12.40 5.41 -13.49
CA LEU A 202 -12.52 6.76 -12.95
C LEU A 202 -11.23 7.54 -13.20
N GLU A 203 -11.29 8.60 -13.99
CA GLU A 203 -10.11 9.41 -14.30
C GLU A 203 -9.77 10.33 -13.13
N GLN A 204 -10.70 11.19 -12.69
CA GLN A 204 -10.40 12.22 -11.69
C GLN A 204 -11.44 12.32 -10.58
N CYS A 205 -10.97 12.22 -9.33
CA CYS A 205 -11.73 12.63 -8.15
C CYS A 205 -10.97 13.64 -7.30
N LEU A 206 -11.50 14.86 -7.21
CA LEU A 206 -10.76 15.97 -6.61
C LEU A 206 -10.83 15.98 -5.07
N ASN A 207 -11.98 15.66 -4.48
CA ASN A 207 -12.25 15.96 -3.07
C ASN A 207 -12.44 14.73 -2.19
N ARG A 208 -13.60 14.06 -2.28
CA ARG A 208 -13.89 12.93 -1.40
C ARG A 208 -14.55 11.79 -2.15
N MET A 209 -13.91 10.62 -2.07
CA MET A 209 -14.46 9.36 -2.53
C MET A 209 -14.70 8.45 -1.34
N GLN A 210 -15.89 7.86 -1.30
CA GLN A 210 -16.21 6.73 -0.43
C GLN A 210 -16.81 5.63 -1.28
N THR A 211 -16.16 4.48 -1.36
CA THR A 211 -16.61 3.37 -2.19
C THR A 211 -16.71 2.09 -1.36
N VAL A 212 -17.85 1.41 -1.54
CA VAL A 212 -18.10 0.03 -1.14
C VAL A 212 -18.43 -0.78 -2.43
N GLY A 213 -17.47 -0.94 -3.31
CA GLY A 213 -17.36 -2.07 -4.24
C GLY A 213 -15.98 -2.12 -4.91
N LEU A 214 -15.87 -2.87 -6.01
CA LEU A 214 -14.63 -2.93 -6.79
C LEU A 214 -14.37 -1.62 -7.55
N ILE A 215 -13.13 -1.13 -7.51
CA ILE A 215 -12.62 -0.13 -8.47
C ILE A 215 -11.61 -0.84 -9.37
N HIS A 216 -11.85 -0.87 -10.68
CA HIS A 216 -10.88 -1.48 -11.60
C HIS A 216 -9.73 -0.53 -11.91
N THR A 217 -10.00 0.66 -12.43
CA THR A 217 -8.96 1.68 -12.66
C THR A 217 -9.36 3.02 -12.04
N LEU A 218 -8.38 3.64 -11.37
CA LEU A 218 -8.47 5.00 -10.85
C LEU A 218 -7.17 5.75 -11.19
N GLU A 219 -7.24 6.76 -12.05
CA GLU A 219 -6.03 7.49 -12.44
C GLU A 219 -5.62 8.47 -11.34
N GLN A 220 -6.48 9.43 -10.98
CA GLN A 220 -6.09 10.52 -10.08
C GLN A 220 -7.09 10.77 -8.94
N CYS A 221 -6.54 10.86 -7.74
CA CYS A 221 -7.24 11.31 -6.55
C CYS A 221 -6.45 12.33 -5.74
N LEU A 222 -7.01 13.55 -5.63
CA LEU A 222 -6.28 14.65 -5.02
C LEU A 222 -6.33 14.60 -3.49
N ASN A 223 -7.52 14.43 -2.89
CA ASN A 223 -7.74 14.72 -1.47
C ASN A 223 -7.92 13.48 -0.58
N ARG A 224 -9.07 12.81 -0.67
CA ARG A 224 -9.37 11.69 0.24
C ARG A 224 -10.10 10.56 -0.44
N ILE A 225 -9.46 9.39 -0.41
CA ILE A 225 -10.06 8.10 -0.73
C ILE A 225 -10.35 7.35 0.58
N GLN A 226 -11.57 6.84 0.70
CA GLN A 226 -11.91 5.78 1.65
C GLN A 226 -12.59 4.64 0.89
N THR A 227 -11.98 3.46 0.86
CA THR A 227 -12.58 2.27 0.22
C THR A 227 -12.59 1.08 1.15
N VAL A 228 -13.53 0.16 0.92
CA VAL A 228 -13.67 -1.10 1.67
C VAL A 228 -13.69 -2.27 0.68
N GLU A 229 -12.72 -2.36 -0.24
CA GLU A 229 -12.63 -3.45 -1.25
C GLU A 229 -11.26 -3.48 -1.95
N LEU A 230 -11.18 -4.36 -2.95
CA LEU A 230 -10.23 -4.41 -4.04
C LEU A 230 -10.19 -3.11 -4.90
N ILE A 231 -9.00 -2.55 -5.07
CA ILE A 231 -8.63 -1.63 -6.15
C ILE A 231 -7.64 -2.38 -7.05
N HIS A 232 -7.95 -2.54 -8.34
CA HIS A 232 -7.01 -3.22 -9.23
C HIS A 232 -5.84 -2.31 -9.62
N THR A 233 -6.09 -1.12 -10.15
CA THR A 233 -5.03 -0.15 -10.42
C THR A 233 -5.38 1.23 -9.87
N LEU A 234 -4.39 1.86 -9.24
CA LEU A 234 -4.42 3.28 -8.84
C LEU A 234 -3.11 3.95 -9.26
N GLU A 235 -3.17 4.95 -10.12
CA GLU A 235 -1.93 5.63 -10.54
C GLU A 235 -1.48 6.63 -9.48
N GLN A 236 -2.33 7.61 -9.12
CA GLN A 236 -1.91 8.71 -8.25
C GLN A 236 -2.89 9.02 -7.12
N CYS A 237 -2.36 9.02 -5.89
CA CYS A 237 -3.03 9.56 -4.71
C CYS A 237 -2.18 10.62 -4.01
N LEU A 238 -2.61 11.89 -4.03
CA LEU A 238 -1.81 12.98 -3.47
C LEU A 238 -1.88 13.06 -1.94
N ASN A 239 -3.07 13.14 -1.35
CA ASN A 239 -3.20 13.53 0.07
C ASN A 239 -3.42 12.38 1.05
N SER A 240 -4.53 11.67 0.96
CA SER A 240 -4.84 10.64 1.95
C SER A 240 -5.62 9.49 1.35
N MET A 241 -5.11 8.28 1.59
CA MET A 241 -5.77 7.04 1.26
C MET A 241 -5.96 6.21 2.53
N GLN A 242 -7.20 5.78 2.75
CA GLN A 242 -7.55 4.78 3.76
C GLN A 242 -8.27 3.65 3.05
N THR A 243 -7.66 2.48 2.98
CA THR A 243 -8.28 1.29 2.38
C THR A 243 -8.35 0.16 3.39
N VAL A 244 -9.45 -0.58 3.32
CA VAL A 244 -9.58 -1.91 3.93
C VAL A 244 -9.86 -2.85 2.77
N GLY A 245 -8.88 -3.64 2.35
CA GLY A 245 -8.96 -4.43 1.12
C GLY A 245 -7.63 -4.56 0.39
N LEU A 246 -7.69 -5.24 -0.76
CA LEU A 246 -6.55 -5.49 -1.64
C LEU A 246 -6.28 -4.31 -2.59
N ILE A 247 -5.03 -3.89 -2.72
CA ILE A 247 -4.57 -3.03 -3.83
C ILE A 247 -3.63 -3.87 -4.69
N HIS A 248 -3.97 -4.10 -5.95
CA HIS A 248 -3.11 -4.89 -6.83
C HIS A 248 -1.92 -4.05 -7.31
N THR A 249 -2.15 -2.89 -7.92
CA THR A 249 -1.08 -1.96 -8.26
C THR A 249 -1.38 -0.54 -7.79
N LEU A 250 -0.34 0.09 -7.23
CA LEU A 250 -0.31 1.50 -6.93
C LEU A 250 1.01 2.12 -7.38
N GLU A 251 0.97 3.10 -8.28
CA GLU A 251 2.20 3.75 -8.74
C GLU A 251 2.67 4.76 -7.68
N GLN A 252 1.86 5.77 -7.35
CA GLN A 252 2.31 6.88 -6.52
C GLN A 252 1.35 7.27 -5.39
N CYS A 253 1.91 7.34 -4.17
CA CYS A 253 1.25 7.94 -3.01
C CYS A 253 2.14 9.00 -2.35
N LEU A 254 1.74 10.28 -2.40
CA LEU A 254 2.58 11.37 -1.91
C LEU A 254 2.53 11.52 -0.39
N ASN A 255 1.35 11.67 0.22
CA ASN A 255 1.28 12.14 1.61
C ASN A 255 1.05 11.03 2.65
N ARG A 256 -0.10 10.37 2.61
CA ARG A 256 -0.44 9.38 3.65
C ARG A 256 -1.23 8.21 3.09
N MET A 257 -0.69 7.03 3.33
CA MET A 257 -1.35 5.77 3.10
C MET A 257 -1.57 5.05 4.42
N GLN A 258 -2.81 4.62 4.64
CA GLN A 258 -3.15 3.64 5.66
C GLN A 258 -3.92 2.52 4.99
N THR A 259 -3.38 1.31 5.01
CA THR A 259 -4.05 0.13 4.48
C THR A 259 -4.19 -0.92 5.56
N VAL A 260 -5.32 -1.61 5.52
CA VAL A 260 -5.56 -2.87 6.23
C VAL A 260 -5.78 -3.89 5.12
N GLU A 261 -4.95 -4.95 5.08
CA GLU A 261 -4.81 -5.97 4.02
C GLU A 261 -3.68 -5.75 2.97
N LEU A 262 -3.69 -6.56 1.91
CA LEU A 262 -2.59 -6.82 0.96
C LEU A 262 -2.38 -5.70 -0.07
N ILE A 263 -1.12 -5.30 -0.27
CA ILE A 263 -0.65 -4.55 -1.44
C ILE A 263 0.25 -5.48 -2.25
N HIS A 264 -0.10 -5.73 -3.52
CA HIS A 264 0.74 -6.57 -4.38
C HIS A 264 1.95 -5.78 -4.90
N THR A 265 1.72 -4.64 -5.55
CA THR A 265 2.81 -3.79 -6.05
C THR A 265 2.58 -2.34 -5.67
N LEU A 266 3.62 -1.71 -5.10
CA LEU A 266 3.67 -0.28 -4.87
C LEU A 266 5.01 0.28 -5.36
N GLU A 267 5.00 1.21 -6.30
CA GLU A 267 6.25 1.80 -6.81
C GLU A 267 6.77 2.85 -5.82
N GLN A 268 6.00 3.90 -5.52
CA GLN A 268 6.49 5.03 -4.75
C GLN A 268 5.56 5.49 -3.62
N CYS A 269 6.14 5.60 -2.42
CA CYS A 269 5.52 6.30 -1.30
C CYS A 269 6.44 7.37 -0.70
N LEU A 270 6.02 8.64 -0.79
CA LEU A 270 6.90 9.77 -0.47
C LEU A 270 6.95 10.06 1.04
N ASN A 271 5.82 10.13 1.74
CA ASN A 271 5.78 10.66 3.12
C ASN A 271 5.53 9.60 4.21
N ARG A 272 4.35 8.99 4.25
CA ARG A 272 3.99 8.07 5.34
C ARG A 272 3.18 6.89 4.83
N MET A 273 3.68 5.70 5.11
CA MET A 273 2.98 4.45 4.92
C MET A 273 2.77 3.74 6.26
N GLN A 274 1.54 3.32 6.49
CA GLN A 274 1.17 2.41 7.59
C GLN A 274 0.39 1.25 6.99
N THR A 275 0.91 0.03 7.10
CA THR A 275 0.22 -1.19 6.66
C THR A 275 0.19 -2.22 7.79
N VAL A 276 -0.79 -3.12 7.74
CA VAL A 276 -1.05 -4.10 8.82
C VAL A 276 -0.80 -5.56 8.41
N GLU A 277 -0.77 -5.89 7.12
CA GLU A 277 -0.62 -7.29 6.66
C GLU A 277 0.55 -7.48 5.68
N LEU A 278 0.27 -7.55 4.38
CA LEU A 278 1.24 -8.00 3.38
C LEU A 278 1.56 -6.92 2.35
N ILE A 279 2.84 -6.65 2.14
CA ILE A 279 3.37 -5.97 0.96
C ILE A 279 4.19 -6.99 0.17
N HIS A 280 3.77 -7.31 -1.06
CA HIS A 280 4.55 -8.23 -1.88
C HIS A 280 5.76 -7.51 -2.49
N THR A 281 5.55 -6.40 -3.18
CA THR A 281 6.65 -5.62 -3.76
C THR A 281 6.48 -4.14 -3.46
N LEU A 282 7.54 -3.52 -2.94
CA LEU A 282 7.66 -2.08 -2.80
C LEU A 282 9.01 -1.60 -3.32
N GLU A 283 9.01 -0.71 -4.31
CA GLU A 283 10.27 -0.19 -4.84
C GLU A 283 10.84 0.90 -3.91
N GLN A 284 10.10 1.98 -3.65
CA GLN A 284 10.64 3.14 -2.94
C GLN A 284 9.74 3.69 -1.83
N CYS A 285 10.32 3.85 -0.65
CA CYS A 285 9.75 4.63 0.45
C CYS A 285 10.72 5.69 0.98
N LEU A 286 10.38 6.98 0.78
CA LEU A 286 11.33 8.06 1.09
C LEU A 286 11.40 8.43 2.57
N ASN A 287 10.28 8.50 3.29
CA ASN A 287 10.25 9.13 4.63
C ASN A 287 10.00 8.17 5.78
N ARG A 288 8.80 7.58 5.86
CA ARG A 288 8.44 6.72 6.99
C ARG A 288 7.59 5.55 6.53
N MET A 289 8.05 4.36 6.86
CA MET A 289 7.34 3.12 6.73
C MET A 289 7.12 2.50 8.11
N GLN A 290 5.87 2.13 8.38
CA GLN A 290 5.50 1.29 9.51
C GLN A 290 4.68 0.13 8.98
N THR A 291 5.14 -1.10 9.20
CA THR A 291 4.47 -2.31 8.72
C THR A 291 4.34 -3.32 9.85
N VAL A 292 3.28 -4.11 9.79
CA VAL A 292 3.03 -5.26 10.66
C VAL A 292 2.84 -6.47 9.73
N GLU A 293 3.39 -7.63 10.12
CA GLU A 293 3.38 -8.93 9.42
C GLU A 293 4.44 -9.19 8.34
N LEU A 294 4.24 -8.87 7.05
CA LEU A 294 5.11 -9.42 6.01
C LEU A 294 5.42 -8.42 4.88
N ILE A 295 6.71 -8.22 4.63
CA ILE A 295 7.24 -7.60 3.41
C ILE A 295 8.00 -8.69 2.64
N HIS A 296 7.57 -9.00 1.41
CA HIS A 296 8.30 -9.95 0.58
C HIS A 296 9.52 -9.29 -0.07
N THR A 297 9.34 -8.20 -0.80
CA THR A 297 10.45 -7.47 -1.43
C THR A 297 10.33 -5.98 -1.18
N LEU A 298 11.43 -5.37 -0.73
CA LEU A 298 11.59 -3.93 -0.64
C LEU A 298 12.95 -3.50 -1.21
N GLU A 299 12.96 -2.67 -2.24
CA GLU A 299 14.22 -2.21 -2.82
C GLU A 299 14.84 -1.09 -1.96
N GLN A 300 14.12 0.01 -1.74
CA GLN A 300 14.72 1.19 -1.09
C GLN A 300 13.85 1.82 0.00
N CYS A 301 14.46 2.01 1.19
CA CYS A 301 13.93 2.86 2.24
C CYS A 301 14.94 3.92 2.70
N LEU A 302 14.67 5.20 2.41
CA LEU A 302 15.65 6.26 2.64
C LEU A 302 15.77 6.69 4.11
N ASN A 303 14.67 6.85 4.85
CA ASN A 303 14.70 7.54 6.14
C ASN A 303 14.44 6.66 7.37
N ARG A 304 13.23 6.10 7.50
CA ARG A 304 12.85 5.31 8.66
C ARG A 304 11.95 4.15 8.29
N MET A 305 12.38 2.96 8.68
CA MET A 305 11.59 1.73 8.63
C MET A 305 11.39 1.20 10.05
N GLN A 306 10.15 0.87 10.37
CA GLN A 306 9.78 0.13 11.57
C GLN A 306 8.89 -1.04 11.16
N THR A 307 9.35 -2.26 11.40
CA THR A 307 8.63 -3.47 11.02
C THR A 307 8.49 -4.40 12.22
N VAL A 308 7.30 -4.97 12.39
CA VAL A 308 7.08 -6.10 13.30
C VAL A 308 6.60 -7.27 12.44
N GLY A 309 7.46 -8.24 12.20
CA GLY A 309 7.18 -9.34 11.29
C GLY A 309 8.38 -9.81 10.46
N LEU A 310 8.08 -10.43 9.33
CA LEU A 310 9.05 -10.97 8.38
C LEU A 310 9.35 -9.98 7.25
N ILE A 311 10.65 -9.77 6.99
CA ILE A 311 11.15 -9.17 5.75
C ILE A 311 11.90 -10.26 4.98
N HIS A 312 11.39 -10.67 3.82
CA HIS A 312 12.06 -11.69 3.02
C HIS A 312 13.30 -11.11 2.31
N THR A 313 13.14 -10.01 1.56
CA THR A 313 14.26 -9.35 0.89
C THR A 313 14.18 -7.85 1.08
N LEU A 314 15.30 -7.25 1.47
CA LEU A 314 15.50 -5.81 1.51
C LEU A 314 16.86 -5.43 0.91
N GLU A 315 16.87 -4.65 -0.18
CA GLU A 315 18.14 -4.26 -0.81
C GLU A 315 18.80 -3.12 -0.02
N GLN A 316 18.12 -1.99 0.18
CA GLN A 316 18.74 -0.80 0.76
C GLN A 316 17.90 -0.10 1.84
N CYS A 317 18.53 0.14 2.99
CA CYS A 317 18.02 1.05 4.01
C CYS A 317 19.08 2.07 4.43
N LEU A 318 18.85 3.37 4.21
CA LEU A 318 19.93 4.37 4.30
C LEU A 318 20.12 5.03 5.68
N ASN A 319 19.10 5.08 6.53
CA ASN A 319 19.16 5.90 7.74
C ASN A 319 18.87 5.14 9.02
N ARG A 320 17.65 4.59 9.17
CA ARG A 320 17.24 3.89 10.37
C ARG A 320 16.31 2.74 10.06
N MET A 321 16.72 1.56 10.50
CA MET A 321 15.91 0.36 10.50
C MET A 321 15.67 -0.12 11.92
N GLN A 322 14.43 -0.41 12.25
CA GLN A 322 14.04 -1.11 13.48
C GLN A 322 13.14 -2.28 13.09
N THR A 323 13.54 -3.50 13.43
CA THR A 323 12.80 -4.72 13.09
C THR A 323 12.65 -5.63 14.29
N VAL A 324 11.52 -6.33 14.33
CA VAL A 324 11.21 -7.38 15.30
C VAL A 324 10.76 -8.61 14.53
N GLU A 325 11.30 -9.79 14.87
CA GLU A 325 11.09 -11.14 14.30
C GLU A 325 12.13 -11.66 13.31
N LEU A 326 11.98 -11.43 12.00
CA LEU A 326 12.80 -12.16 11.01
C LEU A 326 13.16 -11.29 9.80
N ILE A 327 14.44 -11.24 9.47
CA ILE A 327 14.98 -10.75 8.18
C ILE A 327 15.62 -11.95 7.49
N HIS A 328 15.15 -12.32 6.30
CA HIS A 328 15.79 -13.40 5.55
C HIS A 328 17.02 -12.87 4.79
N THR A 329 16.86 -11.84 3.97
CA THR A 329 17.98 -11.24 3.24
C THR A 329 17.96 -9.73 3.38
N LEU A 330 19.12 -9.15 3.73
CA LEU A 330 19.36 -7.71 3.70
C LEU A 330 20.72 -7.43 3.04
N GLU A 331 20.74 -6.72 1.92
CA GLU A 331 21.98 -6.40 1.24
C GLU A 331 22.71 -5.25 1.94
N GLN A 332 22.07 -4.08 2.05
CA GLN A 332 22.73 -2.88 2.55
C GLN A 332 21.91 -2.12 3.60
N CYS A 333 22.52 -1.90 4.76
CA CYS A 333 22.03 -0.95 5.74
C CYS A 333 23.09 0.10 6.08
N HIS A 334 22.76 1.37 5.84
CA HIS A 334 23.57 2.50 6.22
C HIS A 334 23.05 3.13 7.53
N ASN A 335 23.98 3.66 8.31
CA ASN A 335 23.77 4.42 9.55
C ASN A 335 23.37 3.61 10.79
N ARG A 336 22.14 3.10 10.89
CA ARG A 336 21.65 2.47 12.13
C ARG A 336 20.66 1.33 11.86
N MET A 337 21.02 0.15 12.31
CA MET A 337 20.15 -1.02 12.39
C MET A 337 19.93 -1.44 13.84
N GLN A 338 18.68 -1.70 14.20
CA GLN A 338 18.31 -2.33 15.47
C GLN A 338 17.36 -3.48 15.20
N THR A 339 17.75 -4.70 15.57
CA THR A 339 16.98 -5.91 15.30
C THR A 339 16.79 -6.73 16.57
N VAL A 340 15.57 -7.22 16.79
CA VAL A 340 15.27 -8.25 17.78
C VAL A 340 14.70 -9.45 17.04
N GLY A 341 15.47 -10.53 16.92
CA GLY A 341 15.05 -11.71 16.16
C GLY A 341 16.16 -12.41 15.38
N LEU A 342 15.80 -13.01 14.25
CA LEU A 342 16.70 -13.72 13.36
C LEU A 342 17.04 -12.88 12.12
N ILE A 343 18.32 -12.78 11.80
CA ILE A 343 18.84 -12.32 10.51
C ILE A 343 19.48 -13.54 9.82
N HIS A 344 18.93 -13.99 8.70
CA HIS A 344 19.51 -15.13 7.99
C HIS A 344 20.74 -14.70 7.18
N THR A 345 20.62 -13.69 6.34
CA THR A 345 21.74 -13.15 5.57
C THR A 345 21.77 -11.63 5.64
N LEU A 346 22.94 -11.08 5.95
CA LEU A 346 23.23 -9.65 5.86
C LEU A 346 24.57 -9.44 5.17
N GLU A 347 24.58 -8.75 4.02
CA GLU A 347 25.84 -8.51 3.29
C GLU A 347 26.60 -7.34 3.93
N GLN A 348 26.01 -6.15 4.01
CA GLN A 348 26.72 -4.95 4.44
C GLN A 348 25.94 -4.13 5.46
N CYS A 349 26.59 -3.83 6.59
CA CYS A 349 26.14 -2.82 7.53
C CYS A 349 27.22 -1.76 7.79
N LEU A 350 26.88 -0.52 7.44
CA LEU A 350 27.74 0.65 7.58
C LEU A 350 27.31 1.46 8.81
N ASN A 351 28.25 1.69 9.74
CA ASN A 351 28.14 2.50 10.96
C ASN A 351 27.74 1.76 12.24
N ARG A 352 26.47 1.41 12.44
CA ARG A 352 25.99 0.87 13.72
C ARG A 352 24.96 -0.23 13.54
N MET A 353 25.29 -1.41 14.06
CA MET A 353 24.37 -2.53 14.22
C MET A 353 24.18 -2.88 15.69
N GLN A 354 22.93 -3.07 16.10
CA GLN A 354 22.57 -3.65 17.39
C GLN A 354 21.57 -4.79 17.18
N THR A 355 21.93 -5.99 17.60
CA THR A 355 21.10 -7.18 17.41
C THR A 355 20.91 -7.95 18.71
N VAL A 356 19.67 -8.36 18.99
CA VAL A 356 19.35 -9.34 20.02
C VAL A 356 18.74 -10.55 19.34
N GLY A 357 19.44 -11.68 19.30
CA GLY A 357 18.97 -12.91 18.67
C GLY A 357 20.04 -13.63 17.85
N LEU A 358 19.66 -14.15 16.70
CA LEU A 358 20.50 -15.02 15.87
C LEU A 358 20.86 -14.31 14.57
N ILE A 359 22.15 -14.29 14.22
CA ILE A 359 22.66 -13.92 12.90
C ILE A 359 23.23 -15.19 12.28
N HIS A 360 22.67 -15.67 11.17
CA HIS A 360 23.19 -16.86 10.51
C HIS A 360 24.43 -16.52 9.68
N THR A 361 24.32 -15.56 8.76
CA THR A 361 25.45 -15.11 7.95
C THR A 361 25.53 -13.59 7.95
N LEU A 362 26.73 -13.07 8.20
CA LEU A 362 27.07 -11.67 8.02
C LEU A 362 28.41 -11.53 7.30
N GLU A 363 28.43 -10.89 6.15
CA GLU A 363 29.66 -10.69 5.39
C GLU A 363 30.47 -9.51 5.94
N GLN A 364 29.90 -8.31 6.00
CA GLN A 364 30.64 -7.09 6.35
C GLN A 364 29.91 -6.21 7.36
N CYS A 365 30.60 -5.89 8.45
CA CYS A 365 30.21 -4.81 9.35
C CYS A 365 31.33 -3.79 9.52
N LEU A 366 31.06 -2.55 9.09
CA LEU A 366 31.99 -1.43 9.22
C LEU A 366 31.59 -0.53 10.40
N ASN A 367 32.56 -0.24 11.27
CA ASN A 367 32.53 0.70 12.41
C ASN A 367 32.12 0.13 13.76
N SER A 368 30.87 -0.29 13.95
CA SER A 368 30.44 -0.82 15.24
C SER A 368 29.30 -1.84 15.19
N MET A 369 29.54 -2.97 15.83
CA MET A 369 28.57 -4.03 16.05
C MET A 369 28.40 -4.31 17.55
N GLN A 370 27.15 -4.48 17.98
CA GLN A 370 26.80 -5.01 19.29
C GLN A 370 25.77 -6.14 19.13
N THR A 371 26.10 -7.34 19.60
CA THR A 371 25.22 -8.51 19.48
C THR A 371 25.05 -9.20 20.82
N MET A 372 23.81 -9.54 21.15
CA MET A 372 23.44 -10.43 22.25
C MET A 372 22.77 -11.68 21.65
N GLY A 373 23.46 -12.81 21.64
CA GLY A 373 22.94 -14.07 21.09
C GLY A 373 23.98 -14.84 20.28
N LEU A 374 23.57 -15.43 19.16
CA LEU A 374 24.41 -16.34 18.38
C LEU A 374 24.73 -15.73 17.01
N ILE A 375 26.00 -15.81 16.62
CA ILE A 375 26.48 -15.50 15.27
C ILE A 375 27.02 -16.82 14.71
N HIS A 376 26.42 -17.35 13.64
CA HIS A 376 26.89 -18.59 13.05
C HIS A 376 28.12 -18.34 12.16
N THR A 377 28.02 -17.40 11.22
CA THR A 377 29.13 -17.04 10.34
C THR A 377 29.29 -15.53 10.28
N LEU A 378 30.52 -15.06 10.49
CA LEU A 378 30.92 -13.66 10.29
C LEU A 378 32.24 -13.58 9.52
N GLU A 379 32.20 -13.05 8.31
CA GLU A 379 33.41 -12.95 7.48
C GLU A 379 34.29 -11.77 7.94
N GLN A 380 33.75 -10.55 7.93
CA GLN A 380 34.55 -9.35 8.20
C GLN A 380 33.88 -8.39 9.17
N CYS A 381 34.61 -8.07 10.25
CA CYS A 381 34.28 -6.93 11.09
C CYS A 381 35.44 -5.95 11.19
N LEU A 382 35.20 -4.71 10.75
CA LEU A 382 36.16 -3.62 10.81
C LEU A 382 35.80 -2.65 11.93
N ASN A 383 36.78 -2.33 12.80
CA ASN A 383 36.76 -1.34 13.89
C ASN A 383 36.37 -1.85 15.28
N ARG A 384 35.09 -2.12 15.54
CA ARG A 384 34.61 -2.46 16.89
C ARG A 384 33.51 -3.52 16.87
N MET A 385 33.76 -4.63 17.56
CA MET A 385 32.76 -5.65 17.84
C MET A 385 32.61 -5.86 19.35
N GLN A 386 31.37 -5.94 19.81
CA GLN A 386 31.03 -6.41 21.15
C GLN A 386 29.97 -7.51 21.05
N THR A 387 30.29 -8.70 21.55
CA THR A 387 29.38 -9.85 21.51
C THR A 387 29.22 -10.46 22.89
N VAL A 388 27.99 -10.75 23.28
CA VAL A 388 27.67 -11.61 24.43
C VAL A 388 26.90 -12.82 23.89
N GLY A 389 27.51 -14.00 23.99
CA GLY A 389 26.96 -15.25 23.46
C GLY A 389 27.96 -16.05 22.63
N LEU A 390 27.49 -16.72 21.59
CA LEU A 390 28.29 -17.70 20.83
C LEU A 390 28.60 -17.19 19.42
N ILE A 391 29.85 -17.32 19.00
CA ILE A 391 30.31 -17.13 17.63
C ILE A 391 30.78 -18.49 17.11
N HIS A 392 30.13 -19.06 16.09
CA HIS A 392 30.56 -20.35 15.55
C HIS A 392 31.77 -20.18 14.63
N THR A 393 31.69 -19.32 13.62
CA THR A 393 32.81 -19.02 12.72
C THR A 393 33.01 -17.52 12.59
N LEU A 394 34.25 -17.09 12.75
CA LEU A 394 34.69 -15.72 12.49
C LEU A 394 35.99 -15.74 11.68
N GLU A 395 35.95 -15.24 10.45
CA GLU A 395 37.12 -15.25 9.58
C GLU A 395 38.08 -14.11 9.93
N GLN A 396 37.61 -12.86 9.83
CA GLN A 396 38.48 -11.70 10.01
C GLN A 396 37.91 -10.66 10.96
N CYS A 397 38.71 -10.32 11.98
CA CYS A 397 38.44 -9.19 12.84
C CYS A 397 39.59 -8.18 12.88
N HIS A 398 39.26 -6.94 12.52
CA HIS A 398 40.19 -5.83 12.51
C HIS A 398 39.90 -4.85 13.64
N ASN A 399 40.96 -4.34 14.27
CA ASN A 399 40.96 -3.36 15.37
C ASN A 399 40.58 -3.89 16.76
N ARG A 400 39.30 -3.92 17.14
CA ARG A 400 38.87 -4.19 18.52
C ARG A 400 37.72 -5.18 18.58
N MET A 401 37.95 -6.31 19.25
CA MET A 401 36.91 -7.28 19.62
C MET A 401 36.81 -7.44 21.13
N GLN A 402 35.58 -7.46 21.64
CA GLN A 402 35.26 -7.87 23.00
C GLN A 402 34.17 -8.93 22.95
N THR A 403 34.45 -10.14 23.45
CA THR A 403 33.49 -11.24 23.48
C THR A 403 33.39 -11.80 24.90
N VAL A 404 32.16 -11.99 25.37
CA VAL A 404 31.85 -12.77 26.57
C VAL A 404 31.05 -13.99 26.12
N GLY A 405 31.67 -15.16 26.16
CA GLY A 405 31.08 -16.40 25.67
C GLY A 405 32.06 -17.24 24.84
N LEU A 406 31.51 -18.07 23.96
CA LEU A 406 32.27 -19.08 23.21
C LEU A 406 32.54 -18.63 21.78
N ILE A 407 33.79 -18.79 21.32
CA ILE A 407 34.16 -18.72 19.91
C ILE A 407 34.60 -20.13 19.48
N HIS A 408 33.91 -20.74 18.50
CA HIS A 408 34.28 -22.08 18.04
C HIS A 408 35.48 -22.02 17.09
N THR A 409 35.40 -21.23 16.02
CA THR A 409 36.50 -21.03 15.07
C THR A 409 36.77 -19.56 14.84
N LEU A 410 38.04 -19.17 14.95
CA LEU A 410 38.54 -17.84 14.62
C LEU A 410 39.79 -17.96 13.75
N GLU A 411 39.71 -17.49 12.50
CA GLU A 411 40.86 -17.57 11.59
C GLU A 411 41.87 -16.45 11.86
N GLN A 412 41.47 -15.18 11.77
CA GLN A 412 42.40 -14.06 11.86
C GLN A 412 41.96 -12.96 12.83
N CYS A 413 42.84 -12.66 13.78
CA CYS A 413 42.74 -11.50 14.66
C CYS A 413 43.94 -10.56 14.51
N LEU A 414 43.69 -9.38 13.91
CA LEU A 414 44.75 -8.50 13.45
C LEU A 414 45.25 -7.46 14.47
N ASN A 415 44.48 -7.06 15.49
CA ASN A 415 44.86 -5.93 16.35
C ASN A 415 44.69 -6.19 17.85
N SER A 416 43.47 -6.09 18.36
CA SER A 416 43.21 -6.30 19.79
C SER A 416 41.94 -7.10 20.01
N MET A 417 42.07 -8.17 20.79
CA MET A 417 40.97 -9.04 21.19
C MET A 417 40.98 -9.22 22.70
N GLN A 418 39.79 -9.09 23.29
CA GLN A 418 39.49 -9.46 24.66
C GLN A 418 38.39 -10.51 24.65
N THR A 419 38.67 -11.70 25.16
CA THR A 419 37.68 -12.79 25.27
C THR A 419 37.59 -13.30 26.70
N VAL A 420 36.40 -13.73 27.08
CA VAL A 420 36.11 -14.37 28.36
C VAL A 420 35.36 -15.67 28.07
N GLU A 421 35.79 -16.78 28.68
CA GLU A 421 35.30 -18.17 28.60
C GLU A 421 36.09 -19.14 27.71
N LEU A 422 35.80 -19.26 26.41
CA LEU A 422 36.35 -20.34 25.58
C LEU A 422 36.58 -19.94 24.12
N ILE A 423 37.77 -20.25 23.59
CA ILE A 423 38.05 -20.32 22.17
C ILE A 423 38.41 -21.77 21.82
N HIS A 424 37.69 -22.42 20.91
CA HIS A 424 38.00 -23.81 20.53
C HIS A 424 39.17 -23.86 19.53
N THR A 425 39.10 -23.11 18.44
CA THR A 425 40.18 -23.04 17.45
C THR A 425 40.51 -21.59 17.12
N LEU A 426 41.79 -21.25 17.17
CA LEU A 426 42.34 -19.97 16.75
C LEU A 426 43.54 -20.20 15.84
N GLU A 427 43.45 -19.79 14.58
CA GLU A 427 44.55 -19.97 13.63
C GLU A 427 45.62 -18.88 13.82
N GLN A 428 45.28 -17.60 13.64
CA GLN A 428 46.26 -16.52 13.63
C GLN A 428 45.92 -15.37 14.58
N CYS A 429 46.83 -15.10 15.52
CA CYS A 429 46.83 -13.89 16.34
C CYS A 429 48.06 -13.02 16.04
N LEU A 430 47.82 -11.87 15.39
CA LEU A 430 48.88 -11.02 14.85
C LEU A 430 49.42 -9.98 15.83
N ASN A 431 48.62 -9.42 16.75
CA ASN A 431 49.03 -8.27 17.56
C ASN A 431 48.89 -8.47 19.07
N ARG A 432 47.70 -8.22 19.63
CA ARG A 432 47.47 -8.29 21.08
C ARG A 432 46.22 -9.07 21.40
N MET A 433 46.36 -10.14 22.18
CA MET A 433 45.25 -10.89 22.73
C MET A 433 45.28 -10.91 24.25
N GLN A 434 44.11 -10.69 24.85
CA GLN A 434 43.87 -10.93 26.27
C GLN A 434 42.70 -11.91 26.40
N THR A 435 42.92 -13.03 27.06
CA THR A 435 41.92 -14.09 27.26
C THR A 435 41.85 -14.46 28.74
N MET A 436 40.63 -14.60 29.24
CA MET A 436 40.31 -15.17 30.56
C MET A 436 39.49 -16.43 30.31
N GLY A 437 40.13 -17.61 30.26
CA GLY A 437 39.46 -18.85 29.88
C GLY A 437 40.34 -19.87 29.15
N LEU A 438 39.70 -20.85 28.51
CA LEU A 438 40.38 -21.94 27.79
C LEU A 438 40.59 -21.58 26.31
N ILE A 439 41.77 -21.87 25.78
CA ILE A 439 42.02 -22.01 24.34
C ILE A 439 42.34 -23.48 24.06
N HIS A 440 41.49 -24.17 23.29
CA HIS A 440 41.73 -25.59 23.01
C HIS A 440 42.86 -25.77 21.97
N THR A 441 42.84 -24.98 20.89
CA THR A 441 43.84 -25.08 19.82
C THR A 441 44.23 -23.70 19.33
N LEU A 442 45.54 -23.39 19.36
CA LEU A 442 46.14 -22.16 18.86
C LEU A 442 47.29 -22.49 17.91
N GLU A 443 47.15 -22.13 16.63
CA GLU A 443 48.18 -22.42 15.63
C GLU A 443 49.33 -21.40 15.72
N GLN A 444 49.05 -20.10 15.54
CA GLN A 444 50.10 -19.08 15.44
C GLN A 444 49.82 -17.84 16.30
N CYS A 445 50.78 -17.53 17.18
CA CYS A 445 50.84 -16.26 17.91
C CYS A 445 52.09 -15.47 17.53
N LEU A 446 51.89 -14.33 16.84
CA LEU A 446 53.00 -13.59 16.23
C LEU A 446 53.58 -12.50 17.14
N ASN A 447 52.79 -11.80 17.97
CA ASN A 447 53.27 -10.64 18.74
C ASN A 447 53.12 -10.76 20.26
N SER A 448 51.94 -10.55 20.81
CA SER A 448 51.73 -10.54 22.27
C SER A 448 50.42 -11.20 22.69
N MET A 449 50.53 -12.18 23.58
CA MET A 449 49.38 -12.86 24.20
C MET A 449 49.50 -12.83 25.72
N GLN A 450 48.38 -12.49 26.37
CA GLN A 450 48.20 -12.62 27.82
C GLN A 450 46.99 -13.51 28.07
N THR A 451 47.19 -14.65 28.73
CA THR A 451 46.12 -15.61 29.03
C THR A 451 46.11 -15.92 30.52
N VAL A 452 44.93 -15.84 31.14
CA VAL A 452 44.68 -16.41 32.46
C VAL A 452 43.71 -17.56 32.25
N GLY A 453 44.24 -18.79 32.28
CA GLY A 453 43.52 -20.00 31.91
C GLY A 453 44.41 -21.04 31.23
N LEU A 454 43.78 -22.08 30.69
CA LEU A 454 44.42 -23.23 30.05
C LEU A 454 44.59 -23.02 28.54
N ILE A 455 45.76 -23.35 28.00
CA ILE A 455 45.96 -23.60 26.56
C ILE A 455 46.21 -25.09 26.37
N HIS A 456 45.35 -25.80 25.64
CA HIS A 456 45.51 -27.25 25.44
C HIS A 456 46.60 -27.55 24.40
N THR A 457 46.51 -26.98 23.20
CA THR A 457 47.54 -27.13 22.16
C THR A 457 47.96 -25.76 21.62
N LEU A 458 49.28 -25.53 21.57
CA LEU A 458 49.90 -24.37 20.95
C LEU A 458 51.02 -24.82 20.01
N GLU A 459 50.87 -24.55 18.71
CA GLU A 459 51.88 -24.93 17.73
C GLU A 459 53.04 -23.93 17.70
N GLN A 460 52.79 -22.65 17.41
CA GLN A 460 53.85 -21.66 17.22
C GLN A 460 53.64 -20.36 18.00
N CYS A 461 54.66 -19.99 18.80
CA CYS A 461 54.75 -18.68 19.45
C CYS A 461 56.04 -17.96 19.01
N LEU A 462 55.91 -16.86 18.26
CA LEU A 462 57.07 -16.15 17.73
C LEU A 462 57.65 -15.09 18.68
N ASN A 463 56.86 -14.29 19.38
CA ASN A 463 57.38 -13.12 20.12
C ASN A 463 57.23 -13.18 21.64
N ARG A 464 56.06 -12.86 22.19
CA ARG A 464 55.84 -12.75 23.65
C ARG A 464 54.55 -13.42 24.09
N MET A 465 54.68 -14.35 25.03
CA MET A 465 53.55 -15.00 25.69
C MET A 465 53.68 -14.92 27.20
N HIS A 466 52.60 -14.51 27.86
CA HIS A 466 52.43 -14.57 29.31
C HIS A 466 51.18 -15.41 29.62
N THR A 467 51.35 -16.55 30.28
CA THR A 467 50.24 -17.42 30.72
C THR A 467 50.31 -17.66 32.22
N VAL A 468 49.16 -17.74 32.90
CA VAL A 468 49.08 -17.77 34.38
C VAL A 468 48.65 -19.13 34.96
N GLU A 469 48.32 -20.15 34.16
CA GLU A 469 47.89 -21.46 34.69
C GLU A 469 48.54 -22.66 33.98
N LEU A 470 48.14 -23.03 32.75
CA LEU A 470 48.60 -24.31 32.19
C LEU A 470 48.72 -24.29 30.67
N ILE A 471 49.81 -24.86 30.14
CA ILE A 471 49.96 -25.23 28.73
C ILE A 471 50.12 -26.75 28.67
N HIS A 472 49.22 -27.45 27.97
CA HIS A 472 49.31 -28.91 27.89
C HIS A 472 50.34 -29.32 26.82
N THR A 473 50.22 -28.85 25.59
CA THR A 473 51.20 -29.14 24.52
C THR A 473 51.70 -27.85 23.88
N LEU A 474 53.03 -27.71 23.78
CA LEU A 474 53.71 -26.63 23.09
C LEU A 474 54.75 -27.19 22.11
N GLU A 475 54.57 -26.97 20.82
CA GLU A 475 55.52 -27.45 19.81
C GLU A 475 56.72 -26.50 19.66
N GLN A 476 56.51 -25.24 19.30
CA GLN A 476 57.59 -24.30 19.00
C GLN A 476 57.44 -22.92 19.66
N CYS A 477 58.49 -22.50 20.37
CA CYS A 477 58.63 -21.13 20.87
C CYS A 477 59.94 -20.49 20.39
N HIS A 478 59.89 -19.28 19.82
CA HIS A 478 61.07 -18.63 19.23
C HIS A 478 61.68 -17.47 20.03
N ASN A 479 60.98 -16.81 20.97
CA ASN A 479 61.52 -15.62 21.66
C ASN A 479 61.36 -15.61 23.19
N ARG A 480 60.20 -15.19 23.71
CA ARG A 480 59.98 -15.00 25.15
C ARG A 480 58.69 -15.62 25.62
N MET A 481 58.81 -16.58 26.53
CA MET A 481 57.69 -17.19 27.23
C MET A 481 57.83 -16.99 28.73
N GLN A 482 56.76 -16.51 29.37
CA GLN A 482 56.61 -16.51 30.82
C GLN A 482 55.36 -17.30 31.18
N THR A 483 55.54 -18.39 31.91
CA THR A 483 54.44 -19.22 32.40
C THR A 483 54.50 -19.35 33.92
N VAL A 484 53.34 -19.39 34.56
CA VAL A 484 53.20 -19.65 35.99
C VAL A 484 52.46 -20.99 36.10
N GLU A 485 53.02 -21.93 36.84
CA GLU A 485 52.51 -23.30 37.15
C GLU A 485 52.96 -24.50 36.29
N LEU A 486 52.43 -24.81 35.09
CA LEU A 486 52.74 -26.09 34.42
C LEU A 486 52.82 -26.03 32.88
N ILE A 487 53.88 -26.63 32.32
CA ILE A 487 53.94 -27.07 30.91
C ILE A 487 54.01 -28.60 30.89
N HIS A 488 53.03 -29.27 30.28
CA HIS A 488 53.03 -30.73 30.25
C HIS A 488 54.02 -31.27 29.21
N THR A 489 53.90 -30.84 27.95
CA THR A 489 54.78 -31.27 26.85
C THR A 489 55.38 -30.06 26.12
N LEU A 490 56.71 -30.07 25.96
CA LEU A 490 57.45 -29.06 25.22
C LEU A 490 58.42 -29.70 24.23
N GLU A 491 58.22 -29.47 22.93
CA GLU A 491 59.11 -30.01 21.89
C GLU A 491 60.33 -29.11 21.63
N GLN A 492 60.13 -27.85 21.24
CA GLN A 492 61.23 -26.95 20.82
C GLN A 492 61.12 -25.53 21.39
N CYS A 493 62.22 -25.05 21.98
CA CYS A 493 62.35 -23.65 22.42
C CYS A 493 63.66 -23.01 21.94
N HIS A 494 63.53 -21.84 21.30
CA HIS A 494 64.63 -20.95 20.94
C HIS A 494 64.52 -19.67 21.80
N ASN A 495 65.64 -19.24 22.40
CA ASN A 495 65.83 -18.00 23.17
C ASN A 495 65.57 -17.98 24.70
N ARG A 496 64.41 -17.51 25.22
CA ARG A 496 64.23 -17.25 26.67
C ARG A 496 62.90 -17.77 27.21
N MET A 497 62.98 -18.70 28.17
CA MET A 497 61.85 -19.22 28.93
C MET A 497 62.00 -18.89 30.41
N GLN A 498 60.92 -18.39 31.04
CA GLN A 498 60.84 -18.19 32.48
C GLN A 498 59.56 -18.86 32.99
N THR A 499 59.73 -20.02 33.62
CA THR A 499 58.62 -20.81 34.18
C THR A 499 58.69 -20.77 35.70
N VAL A 500 57.61 -20.32 36.34
CA VAL A 500 57.43 -20.39 37.80
C VAL A 500 56.57 -21.61 38.11
N GLY A 501 57.08 -22.80 37.77
CA GLY A 501 56.28 -24.00 37.59
C GLY A 501 57.08 -25.25 37.19
N LEU A 502 56.41 -26.37 36.93
CA LEU A 502 57.01 -27.64 36.52
C LEU A 502 56.93 -27.83 34.99
N ILE A 503 57.94 -28.47 34.38
CA ILE A 503 57.90 -28.96 32.99
C ILE A 503 57.92 -30.49 33.07
N HIS A 504 56.92 -31.16 32.49
CA HIS A 504 56.76 -32.61 32.64
C HIS A 504 57.59 -33.39 31.61
N THR A 505 57.55 -32.99 30.33
CA THR A 505 58.37 -33.54 29.25
C THR A 505 58.99 -32.42 28.41
N LEU A 506 60.29 -32.58 28.08
CA LEU A 506 61.08 -31.60 27.31
C LEU A 506 61.95 -32.35 26.29
N GLU A 507 61.80 -32.05 25.01
CA GLU A 507 62.60 -32.68 23.95
C GLU A 507 63.84 -31.86 23.56
N GLN A 508 63.71 -30.56 23.24
CA GLN A 508 64.84 -29.73 22.76
C GLN A 508 64.74 -28.24 23.18
N CYS A 509 65.86 -27.66 23.66
CA CYS A 509 65.97 -26.24 24.01
C CYS A 509 67.33 -25.65 23.59
N LEU A 510 67.32 -24.58 22.78
CA LEU A 510 68.51 -24.09 22.07
C LEU A 510 69.12 -22.77 22.57
N ASN A 511 68.62 -22.13 23.64
CA ASN A 511 69.36 -21.06 24.35
C ASN A 511 68.80 -20.80 25.78
N SER A 512 69.70 -20.66 26.77
CA SER A 512 69.56 -20.09 28.14
C SER A 512 68.48 -20.62 29.12
N MET A 513 68.88 -21.51 30.05
CA MET A 513 68.20 -21.71 31.36
C MET A 513 68.61 -20.61 32.36
N ASN A 514 67.65 -19.95 33.02
CA ASN A 514 67.90 -19.22 34.28
C ASN A 514 66.95 -19.77 35.37
N HIS A 515 67.53 -20.56 36.27
CA HIS A 515 66.92 -21.16 37.47
C HIS A 515 66.31 -20.12 38.43
N PRO A 516 65.31 -20.52 39.22
CA PRO A 516 65.62 -20.83 40.62
C PRO A 516 65.03 -22.18 41.05
N ALA A 517 65.92 -23.12 41.41
CA ALA A 517 65.53 -24.34 42.10
C ALA A 517 65.07 -24.01 43.53
N ALA A 518 63.82 -24.32 43.86
CA ALA A 518 63.36 -24.40 45.25
C ALA A 518 63.28 -25.89 45.66
N LEU A 519 64.14 -26.25 46.61
CA LEU A 519 64.20 -27.53 47.31
C LEU A 519 62.82 -27.93 47.86
N PHE A 520 62.35 -29.14 47.54
CA PHE A 520 61.57 -29.91 48.50
C PHE A 520 61.98 -31.38 48.47
N ARG A 521 62.59 -31.81 49.58
CA ARG A 521 62.77 -33.19 49.99
C ARG A 521 61.42 -33.75 50.45
N SER A 522 61.11 -34.98 50.07
CA SER A 522 60.49 -35.95 51.00
C SER A 522 60.60 -37.38 50.45
N SER A 523 61.30 -38.20 51.23
CA SER A 523 61.22 -39.67 51.42
C SER A 523 60.95 -40.59 50.24
#